data_AF-A0A1M6UQE8-F1
#
_entry.id   AF-A0A1M6UQE8-F1
#
_cell.length_a   1.000
_cell.length_b   1.000
_cell.length_c   1.000
_cell.angle_alpha   90.00
_cell.angle_beta   90.00
_cell.angle_gamma   90.00
#
_symmetry.space_group_name_H-M   'P 1'
#
loop_
_entity.id
_entity.type
_entity.pdbx_description
1 polymer ?
#
loop_
_entity_poly.entity_id
_entity_poly.type
_entity_poly.pdbx_seq_one_letter_code
_entity_poly.pdbx_strand_id
1 'polypeptide(L)'
;MNRFGKALACALLASAMVSGGSVASAMNITGVSQSMTIGTKTVTATDKAGEKVKFVSDGKVLRMMSTDGTQDYLSFNSFDGIYTGVDFSVRAVETAEPEMRLYEIEATREGKSCGYWLVGKHSSGVWTTYVSWNSFANLGFRTDRWHQIKSTIENKQIVITSYNGRGNMDWRAQVFWNDKDGWFGLKRF
;
A
#
# COMPACT_ATOMS: atom_id res chain seq x y z
N MET A 1 41.35 9.53 -40.87
CA MET A 1 40.06 8.79 -40.83
C MET A 1 40.39 7.31 -40.72
N ASN A 2 40.14 6.68 -39.57
CA ASN A 2 39.98 5.23 -39.49
C ASN A 2 39.03 4.92 -38.34
N ARG A 3 37.87 4.38 -38.73
CA ARG A 3 36.81 3.85 -37.87
C ARG A 3 37.15 2.40 -37.50
N PHE A 4 36.43 1.89 -36.50
CA PHE A 4 36.44 0.56 -35.86
C PHE A 4 37.02 0.65 -34.45
N GLY A 5 36.26 0.51 -33.37
CA GLY A 5 34.96 -0.15 -33.23
C GLY A 5 35.05 -1.03 -31.98
N LYS A 6 34.67 -0.41 -30.85
CA LYS A 6 34.38 -0.96 -29.51
C LYS A 6 34.29 -2.48 -29.38
N ALA A 7 35.00 -3.03 -28.39
CA ALA A 7 34.57 -4.21 -27.64
C ALA A 7 34.75 -3.96 -26.13
N LEU A 8 33.61 -3.71 -25.47
CA LEU A 8 33.31 -4.07 -24.08
C LEU A 8 33.56 -5.60 -23.90
N ALA A 9 33.80 -6.19 -22.74
CA ALA A 9 33.29 -5.88 -21.42
C ALA A 9 34.17 -6.47 -20.30
N CYS A 10 34.05 -5.85 -19.14
CA CYS A 10 34.66 -6.18 -17.87
C CYS A 10 34.34 -7.61 -17.39
N ALA A 11 35.39 -8.34 -16.99
CA ALA A 11 35.26 -9.37 -15.99
C ALA A 11 35.07 -8.68 -14.63
N LEU A 12 33.88 -8.80 -14.04
CA LEU A 12 33.64 -8.42 -12.65
C LEU A 12 33.18 -9.64 -11.87
N LEU A 13 33.98 -9.91 -10.84
CA LEU A 13 33.86 -10.91 -9.79
C LEU A 13 32.42 -11.21 -9.38
N ALA A 14 32.04 -12.49 -9.49
CA ALA A 14 30.92 -13.05 -8.76
C ALA A 14 31.31 -13.18 -7.27
N SER A 15 31.12 -12.10 -6.52
CA SER A 15 31.12 -12.16 -5.06
C SER A 15 29.78 -12.73 -4.61
N ALA A 16 29.77 -14.01 -4.24
CA ALA A 16 28.67 -14.64 -3.52
C ALA A 16 28.54 -13.98 -2.14
N MET A 17 27.73 -12.93 -2.07
CA MET A 17 27.26 -12.38 -0.80
C MET A 17 26.19 -13.33 -0.27
N VAL A 18 26.57 -14.17 0.69
CA VAL A 18 25.62 -14.82 1.60
C VAL A 18 24.93 -13.69 2.36
N SER A 19 23.75 -13.28 1.91
CA SER A 19 22.92 -12.32 2.63
C SER A 19 22.35 -13.02 3.86
N GLY A 20 23.06 -12.87 4.98
CA GLY A 20 22.46 -13.01 6.30
C GLY A 20 21.21 -12.15 6.35
N GLY A 21 20.06 -12.80 6.51
CA GLY A 21 18.76 -12.16 6.51
C GLY A 21 18.75 -11.00 7.50
N SER A 22 18.55 -9.78 6.99
CA SER A 22 18.13 -8.68 7.83
C SER A 22 16.88 -9.14 8.57
N VAL A 23 16.94 -9.10 9.90
CA VAL A 23 15.74 -9.10 10.74
C VAL A 23 14.90 -7.93 10.23
N ALA A 24 13.84 -8.22 9.48
CA ALA A 24 12.81 -7.23 9.23
C ALA A 24 12.29 -6.81 10.61
N SER A 25 12.51 -5.56 11.01
CA SER A 25 11.91 -5.06 12.24
C SER A 25 10.40 -5.18 12.09
N ALA A 26 9.79 -5.91 12.99
CA ALA A 26 8.35 -6.11 12.98
C ALA A 26 7.69 -4.74 13.16
N MET A 27 6.97 -4.28 12.13
CA MET A 27 5.97 -3.24 12.31
C MET A 27 4.99 -3.74 13.37
N ASN A 28 4.95 -3.09 14.53
CA ASN A 28 3.98 -3.38 15.57
C ASN A 28 2.83 -2.39 15.50
N ILE A 29 1.65 -2.89 15.20
CA ILE A 29 0.40 -2.14 15.27
C ILE A 29 0.00 -1.96 16.72
N THR A 30 -0.22 -0.71 17.09
CA THR A 30 -0.65 -0.30 18.43
C THR A 30 -2.11 0.11 18.48
N GLY A 31 -2.72 0.40 17.34
CA GLY A 31 -4.12 0.80 17.25
C GLY A 31 -4.64 0.78 15.82
N VAL A 32 -5.93 0.51 15.66
CA VAL A 32 -6.63 0.59 14.38
C VAL A 32 -7.98 1.28 14.62
N SER A 33 -8.31 2.27 13.79
CA SER A 33 -9.63 2.91 13.87
C SER A 33 -10.72 2.03 13.27
N GLN A 34 -11.98 2.36 13.57
CA GLN A 34 -13.08 1.82 12.78
C GLN A 34 -12.90 2.23 11.30
N SER A 35 -13.18 1.31 10.38
CA SER A 35 -13.19 1.61 8.95
C SER A 35 -14.40 2.46 8.60
N MET A 36 -14.16 3.51 7.83
CA MET A 36 -15.17 4.48 7.41
C MET A 36 -15.35 4.39 5.89
N THR A 37 -16.55 4.03 5.44
CA THR A 37 -16.89 4.05 4.01
C THR A 37 -17.02 5.50 3.52
N ILE A 38 -16.22 5.83 2.51
CA ILE A 38 -16.17 7.12 1.83
C ILE A 38 -17.11 7.06 0.62
N GLY A 39 -18.40 7.28 0.87
CA GLY A 39 -19.38 7.61 -0.18
C GLY A 39 -19.27 9.08 -0.58
N THR A 40 -20.38 9.82 -0.53
CA THR A 40 -20.39 11.30 -0.66
C THR A 40 -19.86 12.04 0.57
N LYS A 41 -19.30 11.31 1.54
CA LYS A 41 -18.85 11.85 2.82
C LYS A 41 -17.40 12.31 2.72
N THR A 42 -17.10 13.48 3.27
CA THR A 42 -15.73 13.88 3.56
C THR A 42 -15.31 13.29 4.89
N VAL A 43 -14.18 12.59 4.93
CA VAL A 43 -13.58 12.12 6.18
C VAL A 43 -12.31 12.90 6.45
N THR A 44 -12.27 13.61 7.57
CA THR A 44 -11.07 14.29 8.03
C THR A 44 -10.29 13.35 8.95
N ALA A 45 -8.99 13.30 8.75
CA ALA A 45 -8.05 12.59 9.59
C ALA A 45 -6.86 13.50 9.94
N THR A 46 -5.96 13.00 10.77
CA THR A 46 -4.78 13.77 11.23
C THR A 46 -3.60 12.83 11.27
N ASP A 47 -2.48 13.20 10.67
CA ASP A 47 -1.24 12.43 10.75
C ASP A 47 -0.69 12.42 12.18
N LYS A 48 0.48 11.77 12.37
CA LYS A 48 1.11 11.71 13.69
C LYS A 48 1.63 13.08 14.18
N ALA A 49 2.04 13.95 13.27
CA ALA A 49 2.58 15.29 13.57
C ALA A 49 1.48 16.36 13.77
N GLY A 50 0.21 16.00 13.62
CA GLY A 50 -0.92 16.92 13.76
C GLY A 50 -1.42 17.56 12.45
N GLU A 51 -0.82 17.22 11.30
CA GLU A 51 -1.30 17.66 9.99
C GLU A 51 -2.65 17.01 9.67
N LYS A 52 -3.64 17.85 9.39
CA LYS A 52 -4.98 17.38 9.04
C LYS A 52 -5.08 17.15 7.54
N VAL A 53 -5.73 16.05 7.18
CA VAL A 53 -6.01 15.65 5.81
C VAL A 53 -7.48 15.32 5.66
N LYS A 54 -8.03 15.47 4.47
CA LYS A 54 -9.38 14.99 4.15
C LYS A 54 -9.36 14.01 3.00
N PHE A 55 -10.23 13.02 3.12
CA PHE A 55 -10.54 12.02 2.10
C PHE A 55 -11.88 12.39 1.46
N VAL A 56 -11.88 12.55 0.15
CA VAL A 56 -13.05 12.94 -0.64
C VAL A 56 -13.15 12.01 -1.85
N SER A 57 -14.33 11.43 -2.07
CA SER A 57 -14.62 10.61 -3.24
C SER A 57 -15.67 11.29 -4.11
N ASP A 58 -15.50 11.24 -5.43
CA ASP A 58 -16.52 11.60 -6.41
C ASP A 58 -17.28 10.37 -6.96
N GLY A 59 -17.12 9.21 -6.31
CA GLY A 59 -17.65 7.92 -6.76
C GLY A 59 -16.83 7.26 -7.87
N LYS A 60 -15.72 7.88 -8.29
CA LYS A 60 -14.75 7.35 -9.26
C LYS A 60 -13.32 7.32 -8.75
N VAL A 61 -12.93 8.41 -8.10
CA VAL A 61 -11.60 8.65 -7.57
C VAL A 61 -11.73 9.02 -6.12
N LEU A 62 -10.95 8.38 -5.26
CA LEU A 62 -10.71 8.88 -3.91
C LEU A 62 -9.50 9.81 -3.94
N ARG A 63 -9.64 11.00 -3.38
CA ARG A 63 -8.54 11.95 -3.21
C ARG A 63 -8.23 12.15 -1.75
N MET A 64 -6.95 12.18 -1.44
CA MET A 64 -6.40 12.61 -0.17
C MET A 64 -5.79 13.98 -0.37
N MET A 65 -6.29 14.98 0.36
CA MET A 65 -5.93 16.38 0.17
C MET A 65 -5.86 17.13 1.50
N SER A 66 -5.25 18.31 1.46
CA SER A 66 -5.31 19.32 2.52
C SER A 66 -6.76 19.63 2.92
N THR A 67 -6.98 20.04 4.18
CA THR A 67 -8.34 20.30 4.68
C THR A 67 -9.07 21.40 3.92
N ASP A 68 -8.35 22.43 3.46
CA ASP A 68 -8.92 23.50 2.62
C ASP A 68 -9.15 23.05 1.17
N GLY A 69 -8.55 21.93 0.74
CA GLY A 69 -8.66 21.37 -0.60
C GLY A 69 -7.81 22.09 -1.64
N THR A 70 -6.84 22.90 -1.22
CA THR A 70 -5.94 23.64 -2.13
C THR A 70 -4.84 22.76 -2.71
N GLN A 71 -4.45 21.73 -1.96
CA GLN A 71 -3.41 20.79 -2.32
C GLN A 71 -3.92 19.34 -2.29
N ASP A 72 -3.87 18.68 -3.45
CA ASP A 72 -4.05 17.24 -3.59
C ASP A 72 -2.73 16.53 -3.29
N TYR A 73 -2.75 15.58 -2.36
CA TYR A 73 -1.57 14.79 -1.99
C TYR A 73 -1.50 13.50 -2.80
N LEU A 74 -2.57 12.70 -2.79
CA LEU A 74 -2.65 11.40 -3.46
C LEU A 74 -4.05 11.19 -4.06
N SER A 75 -4.12 10.42 -5.14
CA SER A 75 -5.38 10.01 -5.78
C SER A 75 -5.38 8.50 -6.00
N PHE A 76 -6.55 7.89 -5.79
CA PHE A 76 -6.73 6.45 -5.83
C PHE A 76 -7.89 6.10 -6.76
N ASN A 77 -7.59 5.27 -7.75
CA ASN A 77 -8.52 4.82 -8.78
C ASN A 77 -8.66 3.30 -8.71
N SER A 78 -9.80 2.79 -9.18
CA SER A 78 -9.95 1.34 -9.39
C SER A 78 -8.85 0.80 -10.30
N PHE A 79 -8.24 -0.32 -9.89
CA PHE A 79 -7.19 -0.99 -10.63
C PHE A 79 -7.74 -1.79 -11.82
N ASP A 80 -9.02 -2.19 -11.80
CA ASP A 80 -9.63 -2.96 -12.89
C ASP A 80 -10.09 -2.11 -14.08
N GLY A 81 -9.75 -0.82 -14.09
CA GLY A 81 -10.07 0.12 -15.15
C GLY A 81 -11.53 0.58 -15.19
N ILE A 82 -12.38 0.07 -14.29
CA ILE A 82 -13.78 0.46 -14.16
C ILE A 82 -13.90 1.42 -12.96
N TYR A 83 -14.13 2.69 -13.25
CA TYR A 83 -14.14 3.72 -12.21
C TYR A 83 -15.52 3.96 -11.60
N THR A 84 -16.62 3.52 -12.20
CA THR A 84 -17.96 3.80 -11.67
C THR A 84 -18.40 2.75 -10.66
N GLY A 85 -19.14 3.17 -9.62
CA GLY A 85 -19.69 2.26 -8.61
C GLY A 85 -18.64 1.71 -7.65
N VAL A 86 -17.54 2.45 -7.46
CA VAL A 86 -16.45 2.08 -6.57
C VAL A 86 -16.71 2.66 -5.18
N ASP A 87 -16.84 1.77 -4.21
CA ASP A 87 -16.91 2.13 -2.80
C ASP A 87 -15.51 2.10 -2.20
N PHE A 88 -15.09 3.22 -1.62
CA PHE A 88 -13.84 3.31 -0.89
C PHE A 88 -14.10 3.22 0.61
N SER A 89 -13.18 2.61 1.34
CA SER A 89 -13.16 2.67 2.80
C SER A 89 -11.77 3.04 3.29
N VAL A 90 -11.71 3.78 4.38
CA VAL A 90 -10.46 4.25 4.98
C VAL A 90 -10.47 3.93 6.46
N ARG A 91 -9.36 3.37 6.97
CA ARG A 91 -9.08 3.24 8.41
C ARG A 91 -7.68 3.72 8.73
N ALA A 92 -7.51 4.31 9.90
CA ALA A 92 -6.19 4.66 10.43
C ALA A 92 -5.56 3.43 11.10
N VAL A 93 -4.24 3.28 10.93
CA VAL A 93 -3.42 2.26 11.56
C VAL A 93 -2.25 2.94 12.24
N GLU A 94 -2.13 2.76 13.55
CA GLU A 94 -1.01 3.25 14.37
C GLU A 94 0.08 2.19 14.48
N THR A 95 1.33 2.63 14.41
CA THR A 95 2.51 1.78 14.52
C THR A 95 3.47 2.33 15.57
N ALA A 96 4.26 1.46 16.21
CA ALA A 96 5.30 1.84 17.17
C ALA A 96 6.71 1.83 16.57
N GLU A 97 7.02 0.88 15.68
CA GLU A 97 8.32 0.77 15.03
C GLU A 97 8.14 0.59 13.51
N PRO A 98 8.23 1.68 12.71
CA PRO A 98 8.42 3.08 13.11
C PRO A 98 7.15 3.65 13.75
N GLU A 99 7.27 4.73 14.52
CA GLU A 99 6.10 5.41 15.08
C GLU A 99 5.39 6.23 14.00
N MET A 100 4.37 5.64 13.38
CA MET A 100 3.62 6.27 12.29
C MET A 100 2.12 6.06 12.42
N ARG A 101 1.37 7.04 11.91
CA ARG A 101 -0.03 6.87 11.56
C ARG A 101 -0.15 6.66 10.06
N LEU A 102 -0.62 5.49 9.68
CA LEU A 102 -0.90 5.10 8.31
C LEU A 102 -2.42 5.15 8.06
N TYR A 103 -2.79 5.25 6.79
CA TYR A 103 -4.15 5.07 6.34
C TYR A 103 -4.20 3.89 5.39
N GLU A 104 -5.00 2.91 5.77
CA GLU A 104 -5.33 1.79 4.91
C GLU A 104 -6.61 2.11 4.17
N ILE A 105 -6.56 1.94 2.86
CA ILE A 105 -7.61 2.28 1.92
C ILE A 105 -7.96 1.01 1.14
N GLU A 106 -9.21 0.59 1.22
CA GLU A 106 -9.74 -0.51 0.42
C GLU A 106 -10.77 0.03 -0.57
N ALA A 107 -10.73 -0.45 -1.81
CA ALA A 107 -11.74 -0.15 -2.81
C ALA A 107 -12.45 -1.43 -3.25
N THR A 108 -13.78 -1.38 -3.28
CA THR A 108 -14.64 -2.49 -3.69
C THR A 108 -15.67 -2.04 -4.71
N ARG A 109 -16.04 -2.95 -5.61
CA ARG A 109 -17.13 -2.78 -6.56
C ARG A 109 -17.88 -4.11 -6.67
N GLU A 110 -19.17 -4.11 -6.37
CA GLU A 110 -20.02 -5.32 -6.44
C GLU A 110 -19.43 -6.51 -5.65
N GLY A 111 -18.84 -6.22 -4.48
CA GLY A 111 -18.19 -7.23 -3.63
C GLY A 111 -16.81 -7.71 -4.10
N LYS A 112 -16.35 -7.28 -5.29
CA LYS A 112 -14.98 -7.50 -5.78
C LYS A 112 -14.07 -6.41 -5.24
N SER A 113 -12.92 -6.78 -4.69
CA SER A 113 -11.85 -5.81 -4.42
C SER A 113 -11.24 -5.34 -5.74
N CYS A 114 -11.18 -4.02 -5.90
CA CYS A 114 -10.62 -3.36 -7.08
C CYS A 114 -9.54 -2.35 -6.73
N GLY A 115 -9.15 -2.24 -5.46
CA GLY A 115 -8.00 -1.45 -5.04
C GLY A 115 -7.64 -1.67 -3.57
N TYR A 116 -6.37 -1.44 -3.27
CA TYR A 116 -5.83 -1.47 -1.92
C TYR A 116 -4.63 -0.53 -1.87
N TRP A 117 -4.55 0.28 -0.83
CA TRP A 117 -3.41 1.14 -0.55
C TRP A 117 -3.11 1.21 0.94
N LEU A 118 -1.84 1.24 1.29
CA LEU A 118 -1.36 1.66 2.62
C LEU A 118 -0.54 2.92 2.42
N VAL A 119 -1.03 4.04 2.94
CA VAL A 119 -0.44 5.35 2.73
C VAL A 119 -0.05 6.00 4.05
N GLY A 120 0.96 6.84 4.01
CA GLY A 120 1.43 7.55 5.20
C GLY A 120 2.40 8.65 4.82
N LYS A 121 2.73 9.51 5.78
CA LYS A 121 3.73 10.54 5.57
C LYS A 121 5.12 9.93 5.73
N HIS A 122 5.95 10.02 4.70
CA HIS A 122 7.33 9.54 4.76
C HIS A 122 8.18 10.46 5.64
N SER A 123 9.34 9.96 6.11
CA SER A 123 10.28 10.73 6.94
C SER A 123 10.77 12.03 6.27
N SER A 124 10.73 12.07 4.94
CA SER A 124 10.99 13.29 4.13
C SER A 124 9.85 14.32 4.17
N GLY A 125 8.74 14.04 4.84
CA GLY A 125 7.57 14.91 4.97
C GLY A 125 6.53 14.76 3.85
N VAL A 126 6.76 13.90 2.86
CA VAL A 126 5.87 13.73 1.70
C VAL A 126 4.88 12.57 1.92
N TRP A 127 3.61 12.82 1.62
CA TRP A 127 2.57 11.78 1.58
C TRP A 127 2.89 10.73 0.51
N THR A 128 2.93 9.47 0.93
CA THR A 128 3.50 8.39 0.15
C THR A 128 2.62 7.14 0.22
N THR A 129 2.49 6.46 -0.91
CA THR A 129 1.88 5.13 -1.01
C THR A 129 2.96 4.07 -0.83
N TYR A 130 2.94 3.35 0.29
CA TYR A 130 3.92 2.31 0.57
C TYR A 130 3.55 0.97 -0.04
N VAL A 131 2.28 0.58 0.15
CA VAL A 131 1.71 -0.65 -0.40
C VAL A 131 0.59 -0.25 -1.34
N SER A 132 0.56 -0.88 -2.51
CA SER A 132 -0.50 -0.73 -3.50
C SER A 132 -0.83 -2.09 -4.13
N TRP A 133 -1.87 -2.10 -4.95
CA TRP A 133 -2.20 -3.26 -5.78
C TRP A 133 -1.02 -3.78 -6.63
N ASN A 134 -0.16 -2.89 -7.15
CA ASN A 134 1.05 -3.27 -7.87
C ASN A 134 2.07 -3.98 -6.97
N SER A 135 2.15 -3.59 -5.70
CA SER A 135 3.01 -4.26 -4.71
C SER A 135 2.58 -5.72 -4.52
N PHE A 136 1.27 -6.03 -4.63
CA PHE A 136 0.78 -7.41 -4.61
C PHE A 136 1.18 -8.19 -5.86
N ALA A 137 1.04 -7.56 -7.04
CA ALA A 137 1.39 -8.19 -8.32
C ALA A 137 2.84 -8.66 -8.35
N ASN A 138 3.76 -7.86 -7.80
CA ASN A 138 5.18 -8.19 -7.66
C ASN A 138 5.43 -9.44 -6.78
N LEU A 139 4.47 -9.82 -5.95
CA LEU A 139 4.50 -11.03 -5.13
C LEU A 139 3.61 -12.15 -5.68
N GLY A 140 3.26 -12.11 -6.97
CA GLY A 140 2.49 -13.16 -7.64
C GLY A 140 1.00 -13.17 -7.29
N PHE A 141 0.44 -12.04 -6.87
CA PHE A 141 -1.00 -11.82 -6.87
C PHE A 141 -1.51 -11.67 -8.31
N ARG A 142 -2.67 -12.26 -8.64
CA ARG A 142 -3.22 -12.26 -9.99
C ARG A 142 -4.18 -11.10 -10.19
N THR A 143 -3.70 -9.98 -10.72
CA THR A 143 -4.50 -8.76 -10.86
C THR A 143 -5.65 -8.85 -11.88
N ASP A 144 -5.64 -9.87 -12.74
CA ASP A 144 -6.57 -10.10 -13.85
C ASP A 144 -7.85 -10.87 -13.46
N ARG A 145 -8.05 -11.17 -12.17
CA ARG A 145 -9.14 -12.04 -11.70
C ARG A 145 -10.04 -11.37 -10.67
N TRP A 146 -11.17 -12.01 -10.40
CA TRP A 146 -12.01 -11.63 -9.28
C TRP A 146 -11.30 -12.01 -7.97
N HIS A 147 -11.17 -11.03 -7.08
CA HIS A 147 -10.59 -11.18 -5.76
C HIS A 147 -11.44 -10.45 -4.72
N GLN A 148 -11.54 -11.03 -3.53
CA GLN A 148 -11.93 -10.32 -2.32
C GLN A 148 -10.71 -10.27 -1.40
N ILE A 149 -10.26 -9.06 -1.10
CA ILE A 149 -9.20 -8.79 -0.15
C ILE A 149 -9.81 -8.60 1.23
N LYS A 150 -9.15 -9.16 2.24
CA LYS A 150 -9.41 -8.90 3.65
C LYS A 150 -8.10 -8.60 4.34
N SER A 151 -8.12 -7.56 5.15
CA SER A 151 -6.97 -7.15 5.94
C SER A 151 -7.22 -7.32 7.44
N THR A 152 -6.43 -8.19 8.06
CA THR A 152 -6.51 -8.56 9.47
C THR A 152 -5.25 -8.12 10.21
N ILE A 153 -5.40 -7.89 11.52
CA ILE A 153 -4.24 -7.71 12.39
C ILE A 153 -3.91 -9.05 13.03
N GLU A 154 -2.74 -9.59 12.73
CA GLU A 154 -2.26 -10.86 13.26
C GLU A 154 -0.87 -10.65 13.85
N ASN A 155 -0.67 -11.03 15.11
CA ASN A 155 0.60 -10.81 15.83
C ASN A 155 1.12 -9.37 15.70
N LYS A 156 0.22 -8.40 15.81
CA LYS A 156 0.48 -6.95 15.65
C LYS A 156 0.96 -6.54 14.25
N GLN A 157 0.77 -7.36 13.22
CA GLN A 157 1.12 -7.04 11.83
C GLN A 157 -0.14 -7.00 10.96
N ILE A 158 -0.10 -6.22 9.88
CA ILE A 158 -1.16 -6.28 8.86
C ILE A 158 -0.91 -7.53 8.02
N VAL A 159 -1.92 -8.39 7.98
CA VAL A 159 -1.97 -9.54 7.08
C VAL A 159 -3.08 -9.33 6.07
N ILE A 160 -2.71 -9.35 4.80
CA ILE A 160 -3.61 -9.14 3.68
C ILE A 160 -3.83 -10.50 3.04
N THR A 161 -5.08 -10.94 3.02
CA THR A 161 -5.50 -12.22 2.48
C THR A 161 -6.45 -12.00 1.32
N SER A 162 -6.24 -12.70 0.21
CA SER A 162 -7.15 -12.71 -0.92
C SER A 162 -7.87 -14.05 -1.03
N TYR A 163 -9.15 -13.95 -1.39
CA TYR A 163 -10.03 -15.06 -1.70
C TYR A 163 -10.54 -14.90 -3.13
N ASN A 164 -10.58 -16.00 -3.88
CA ASN A 164 -11.17 -16.02 -5.21
C ASN A 164 -12.71 -16.02 -5.16
N GLY A 165 -13.35 -15.96 -6.33
CA GLY A 165 -14.83 -15.93 -6.44
C GLY A 165 -15.56 -17.18 -5.91
N ARG A 166 -14.83 -18.23 -5.51
CA ARG A 166 -15.38 -19.42 -4.84
C ARG A 166 -15.17 -19.40 -3.32
N GLY A 167 -14.56 -18.34 -2.79
CA GLY A 167 -14.22 -18.21 -1.37
C GLY A 167 -12.95 -18.94 -0.93
N ASN A 168 -12.17 -19.50 -1.86
CA ASN A 168 -10.90 -20.15 -1.51
C ASN A 168 -9.79 -19.12 -1.42
N MET A 169 -8.97 -19.19 -0.36
CA MET A 169 -7.76 -18.38 -0.24
C MET A 169 -6.80 -18.69 -1.39
N ASP A 170 -6.36 -17.68 -2.11
CA ASP A 170 -5.47 -17.84 -3.27
C ASP A 170 -4.20 -16.97 -3.20
N TRP A 171 -4.15 -16.03 -2.25
CA TRP A 171 -2.97 -15.22 -1.97
C TRP A 171 -2.97 -14.69 -0.55
N ARG A 172 -1.80 -14.56 0.07
CA ARG A 172 -1.63 -14.01 1.41
C ARG A 172 -0.25 -13.37 1.56
N ALA A 173 -0.19 -12.20 2.16
CA ALA A 173 1.07 -11.55 2.51
C ALA A 173 0.96 -10.76 3.82
N GLN A 174 2.09 -10.58 4.48
CA GLN A 174 2.24 -9.69 5.62
C GLN A 174 2.93 -8.39 5.20
N VAL A 175 2.47 -7.26 5.73
CA VAL A 175 3.18 -5.98 5.66
C VAL A 175 4.27 -6.00 6.72
N PHE A 176 5.46 -5.54 6.36
CA PHE A 176 6.58 -5.38 7.30
C PHE A 176 7.29 -4.05 7.08
N TRP A 177 7.99 -3.57 8.11
CA TRP A 177 8.86 -2.41 7.97
C TRP A 177 10.30 -2.84 7.69
N ASN A 178 10.94 -2.20 6.72
CA ASN A 178 12.35 -2.36 6.44
C ASN A 178 13.12 -1.12 6.90
N ASP A 179 13.82 -1.22 8.03
CA ASP A 179 14.65 -0.13 8.56
C ASP A 179 15.75 0.31 7.59
N LYS A 180 16.30 -0.62 6.80
CA LYS A 180 17.41 -0.30 5.88
C LYS A 180 16.95 0.63 4.75
N ASP A 181 15.73 0.41 4.28
CA ASP A 181 15.17 1.16 3.14
C ASP A 181 14.26 2.30 3.59
N GLY A 182 13.93 2.38 4.90
CA GLY A 182 12.95 3.32 5.42
C GLY A 182 11.57 3.14 4.80
N TRP A 183 11.17 1.88 4.54
CA TRP A 183 9.99 1.59 3.72
C TRP A 183 9.17 0.41 4.22
N PHE A 184 7.85 0.42 3.99
CA PHE A 184 7.01 -0.76 4.22
C PHE A 184 7.01 -1.70 3.02
N GLY A 185 7.47 -2.93 3.25
CA GLY A 185 7.47 -4.00 2.27
C GLY A 185 6.32 -4.98 2.48
N LEU A 186 6.25 -5.95 1.58
CA LEU A 186 5.35 -7.09 1.68
C LEU A 186 6.14 -8.40 1.62
N LYS A 187 5.77 -9.36 2.45
CA LYS A 187 6.32 -10.71 2.43
C LYS A 187 5.18 -11.71 2.22
N ARG A 188 5.25 -12.48 1.14
CA ARG A 188 4.30 -13.56 0.86
C ARG A 188 4.53 -14.74 1.81
N PHE A 189 3.43 -15.37 2.22
CA PHE A 189 3.44 -16.65 2.96
C PHE A 189 3.64 -17.84 2.01
#